data_AF-A0A349JEA5-F1
#
_entry.id   AF-A0A349JEA5-F1
#
_cell.length_a   1.000
_cell.length_b   1.000
_cell.length_c   1.000
_cell.angle_alpha   90.00
_cell.angle_beta   90.00
_cell.angle_gamma   90.00
#
_symmetry.space_group_name_H-M   'P 1'
#
loop_
_entity.id
_entity.type
_entity.pdbx_description
1 polymer ?
#
loop_
_entity_poly.entity_id
_entity_poly.type
_entity_poly.pdbx_seq_one_letter_code
_entity_poly.pdbx_strand_id
1 'polypeptide(L)'
;MAEITAALVNELRSMTNLPMMKCKQALTATNGDLQAAVEHLRKQGAAAGAKFGGRETPCGATAMALGNGAAVAVLVGCQTDFVGKNDAFRA
;
A
#
# COMPACT_ATOMS: atom_id res chain seq x y z
N MET A 1 -17.09 19.59 15.17
CA MET A 1 -16.00 18.98 14.37
C MET A 1 -15.15 18.20 15.34
N ALA A 2 -15.11 16.88 15.25
CA ALA A 2 -14.22 16.09 16.10
C ALA A 2 -12.79 16.63 15.93
N GLU A 3 -12.13 17.00 17.02
CA GLU A 3 -10.74 17.47 16.97
C GLU A 3 -9.87 16.31 16.49
N ILE A 4 -9.55 16.28 15.20
CA ILE A 4 -8.58 15.36 14.66
C ILE A 4 -7.22 15.81 15.19
N THR A 5 -6.79 15.21 16.30
CA THR A 5 -5.50 15.53 16.92
C THR A 5 -4.36 15.06 16.02
N ALA A 6 -3.24 15.78 16.04
CA ALA A 6 -2.04 15.38 15.31
C ALA A 6 -1.51 14.00 15.77
N ALA A 7 -1.78 13.64 17.03
CA ALA A 7 -1.46 12.34 17.59
C ALA A 7 -2.24 11.21 16.89
N LEU A 8 -3.56 11.36 16.70
CA LEU A 8 -4.40 10.37 15.99
C LEU A 8 -3.95 10.17 14.53
N VAL A 9 -3.56 11.24 13.86
CA VAL A 9 -3.03 11.16 12.48
C VAL A 9 -1.70 10.40 12.44
N ASN A 10 -0.82 10.62 13.43
CA ASN A 10 0.45 9.92 13.53
C ASN A 10 0.28 8.44 13.90
N GLU A 11 -0.66 8.11 14.77
CA GLU A 11 -0.99 6.74 15.13
C GLU A 11 -1.50 5.96 13.92
N LEU A 12 -2.46 6.53 13.20
CA LEU A 12 -3.02 5.91 12.00
C LEU A 12 -1.98 5.79 10.87
N ARG A 13 -1.07 6.76 10.73
CA ARG A 13 0.07 6.67 9.81
C ARG A 13 1.03 5.55 10.21
N SER A 14 1.33 5.38 11.49
CA SER A 14 2.26 4.35 11.96
C SER A 14 1.72 2.95 11.69
N MET A 15 0.40 2.77 11.79
CA MET A 15 -0.25 1.48 11.49
C MET A 15 -0.37 1.19 9.98
N THR A 16 -0.64 2.21 9.17
CA THR A 16 -0.97 2.01 7.74
C THR A 16 0.17 2.33 6.77
N ASN A 17 1.20 3.04 7.24
CA ASN A 17 2.29 3.62 6.43
C ASN A 17 1.81 4.47 5.23
N LEU A 18 0.56 4.98 5.30
CA LEU A 18 -0.01 5.81 4.25
C LEU A 18 0.40 7.29 4.40
N PRO A 19 0.35 8.08 3.30
CA PRO A 19 0.64 9.51 3.34
C PRO A 19 -0.27 10.24 4.35
N MET A 20 0.30 11.19 5.12
CA MET A 20 -0.41 11.94 6.17
C MET A 20 -1.75 12.54 5.70
N MET A 21 -1.80 13.05 4.46
CA MET A 21 -3.03 13.63 3.91
C MET A 21 -4.15 12.60 3.71
N LYS A 22 -3.83 11.36 3.33
CA LYS A 22 -4.82 10.29 3.22
C LYS A 22 -5.32 9.87 4.59
N CYS A 23 -4.44 9.78 5.59
CA CYS A 23 -4.81 9.49 6.97
C CYS A 23 -5.74 10.58 7.54
N LYS A 24 -5.40 11.86 7.31
CA LYS A 24 -6.23 12.99 7.73
C LYS A 24 -7.60 12.97 7.05
N GLN A 25 -7.66 12.77 5.73
CA GLN A 25 -8.94 12.68 4.99
C GLN A 25 -9.81 11.52 5.46
N ALA A 26 -9.23 10.36 5.73
CA ALA A 26 -9.95 9.21 6.25
C ALA A 26 -10.50 9.47 7.67
N LEU A 27 -9.71 10.09 8.54
CA LEU A 27 -10.14 10.50 9.88
C LEU A 27 -11.24 11.58 9.83
N THR A 28 -11.19 12.50 8.86
CA THR A 28 -12.27 13.49 8.66
C THR A 28 -13.56 12.83 8.19
N ALA A 29 -13.49 11.84 7.29
CA ALA A 29 -14.67 11.13 6.79
C ALA A 29 -15.32 10.22 7.85
N THR A 30 -14.56 9.81 8.87
CA THR A 30 -14.99 8.87 9.92
C THR A 30 -15.13 9.53 11.29
N ASN A 31 -15.11 10.87 11.34
CA ASN A 31 -15.25 11.67 12.56
C ASN A 31 -14.27 11.28 13.70
N GLY A 32 -13.05 10.85 13.35
CA GLY A 32 -12.01 10.51 14.32
C GLY A 32 -12.03 9.06 14.84
N ASP A 33 -12.85 8.18 14.29
CA ASP A 33 -12.82 6.75 14.62
C ASP A 33 -11.69 6.03 13.86
N LEU A 34 -10.73 5.49 14.62
CA LEU A 34 -9.58 4.75 14.10
C LEU A 34 -9.98 3.47 13.34
N GLN A 35 -10.95 2.71 13.84
CA GLN A 35 -11.36 1.44 13.20
C GLN A 35 -12.08 1.71 11.90
N ALA A 36 -13.04 2.63 11.92
CA ALA A 36 -13.75 3.04 10.71
C ALA A 36 -12.79 3.67 9.68
N ALA A 37 -11.79 4.46 10.12
CA ALA A 37 -10.79 5.04 9.22
C ALA A 37 -9.92 3.99 8.53
N VAL A 38 -9.50 2.93 9.24
CA VAL A 38 -8.76 1.82 8.64
C VAL A 38 -9.61 1.10 7.60
N GLU A 39 -10.88 0.82 7.91
CA GLU A 39 -11.76 0.13 6.97
C GLU A 39 -12.05 1.00 5.73
N HIS A 40 -12.23 2.30 5.92
CA HIS A 40 -12.41 3.27 4.84
C HIS A 40 -11.16 3.35 3.94
N LEU A 41 -9.96 3.37 4.53
CA LEU A 41 -8.70 3.34 3.79
C LEU A 41 -8.50 2.04 3.02
N ARG A 42 -8.95 0.90 3.55
CA ARG A 42 -8.91 -0.39 2.86
C ARG A 42 -9.79 -0.38 1.61
N LYS A 43 -11.01 0.16 1.71
CA LYS A 43 -11.94 0.32 0.57
C LYS A 43 -11.37 1.27 -0.48
N GLN A 44 -10.79 2.41 -0.06
CA GLN A 44 -10.14 3.34 -0.98
C GLN A 44 -8.86 2.77 -1.63
N GLY A 45 -8.10 1.96 -0.89
CA GLY A 45 -6.90 1.28 -1.41
C GLY A 45 -7.21 0.34 -2.57
N ALA A 46 -8.29 -0.44 -2.46
CA ALA A 46 -8.75 -1.33 -3.53
C ALA A 46 -9.13 -0.53 -4.79
N ALA A 47 -9.85 0.58 -4.64
CA ALA A 47 -10.23 1.45 -5.75
C ALA A 47 -9.03 2.15 -6.40
N ALA A 48 -8.00 2.49 -5.62
CA ALA A 48 -6.76 3.04 -6.14
C ALA A 48 -5.97 1.98 -6.95
N GLY A 49 -5.92 0.73 -6.47
CA GLY A 49 -5.29 -0.40 -7.16
C GLY A 49 -5.79 -0.58 -8.60
N ALA A 50 -7.11 -0.52 -8.79
CA ALA A 50 -7.73 -0.62 -10.11
C ALA A 50 -7.28 0.49 -11.08
N LYS A 51 -6.96 1.69 -10.58
CA LYS A 51 -6.49 2.81 -11.40
C LYS A 51 -5.03 2.67 -11.85
N PHE A 52 -4.24 1.82 -11.20
CA PHE A 52 -2.84 1.60 -11.57
C PHE A 52 -2.65 0.51 -12.62
N GLY A 53 -3.67 -0.33 -12.88
CA GLY A 53 -3.60 -1.43 -13.84
C GLY A 53 -3.44 -1.02 -15.30
N GLY A 54 -3.73 0.24 -15.64
CA GLY A 54 -3.55 0.78 -16.99
C GLY A 54 -2.17 1.40 -17.27
N ARG A 55 -1.24 1.36 -16.30
CA ARG A 55 0.09 1.96 -16.46
C ARG A 55 1.11 0.90 -16.88
N GLU A 56 1.98 1.24 -17.83
CA GLU A 56 3.06 0.36 -18.26
C GLU A 56 4.06 0.09 -17.11
N THR A 57 4.48 -1.16 -16.95
CA THR A 57 5.47 -1.60 -15.95
C THR A 57 6.73 -2.13 -16.64
N PRO A 58 7.67 -1.26 -17.05
CA PRO A 58 8.88 -1.67 -17.77
C PRO A 58 9.98 -2.28 -16.88
N CYS A 59 9.87 -2.16 -15.55
CA CYS A 59 10.83 -2.69 -14.59
C CYS A 59 10.19 -3.78 -13.72
N GLY A 60 10.96 -4.47 -12.87
CA GLY A 60 10.42 -5.51 -11.98
C GLY A 60 11.48 -6.24 -11.17
N ALA A 61 11.04 -7.21 -10.38
CA ALA A 61 11.89 -8.18 -9.71
C ALA A 61 11.50 -9.60 -10.14
N THR A 62 12.50 -10.45 -10.36
CA THR A 62 12.31 -11.86 -10.71
C THR A 62 12.79 -12.72 -9.55
N ALA A 63 11.94 -13.65 -9.11
CA ALA A 63 12.30 -14.67 -8.13
C ALA A 63 12.13 -16.05 -8.78
N MET A 64 12.99 -16.99 -8.40
CA MET A 64 12.92 -18.37 -8.88
C MET A 64 13.13 -19.32 -7.72
N ALA A 65 12.30 -20.35 -7.66
CA ALA A 65 12.38 -21.42 -6.68
C ALA A 65 12.51 -22.76 -7.40
N LEU A 66 13.40 -23.62 -6.87
CA LEU A 66 13.66 -24.97 -7.37
C LEU A 66 13.34 -25.94 -6.24
N GLY A 67 12.56 -26.98 -6.54
CA GLY A 67 12.19 -27.99 -5.54
C GLY A 67 11.54 -29.21 -6.18
N ASN A 68 11.84 -30.40 -5.65
CA ASN A 68 11.26 -31.68 -6.07
C ASN A 68 11.29 -31.93 -7.59
N GLY A 69 12.37 -31.55 -8.27
CA GLY A 69 12.52 -31.71 -9.72
C GLY A 69 11.73 -30.71 -10.56
N ALA A 70 11.10 -29.71 -9.95
CA ALA A 70 10.39 -28.63 -10.62
C ALA A 70 11.05 -27.26 -10.37
N ALA A 71 10.87 -26.35 -11.31
CA ALA A 71 11.30 -24.95 -11.23
C ALA A 71 10.09 -24.03 -11.41
N VAL A 72 10.00 -22.99 -10.59
CA VAL A 72 9.00 -21.93 -10.72
C VAL A 72 9.74 -20.60 -10.78
N ALA A 73 9.45 -19.80 -11.81
CA ALA A 73 9.92 -18.43 -11.94
C ALA A 73 8.72 -17.48 -11.87
N VAL A 74 8.86 -16.40 -11.09
CA VAL A 74 7.85 -15.35 -10.93
C VAL A 74 8.50 -14.02 -11.25
N LEU A 75 7.89 -13.27 -12.18
CA LEU A 75 8.23 -11.90 -12.48
C LEU A 75 7.16 -10.98 -11.90
N VAL A 76 7.54 -10.08 -11.01
CA VAL A 76 6.66 -9.05 -10.46
C VAL A 76 7.06 -7.70 -11.05
N GLY A 77 6.18 -7.14 -11.88
CA GLY A 77 6.41 -5.87 -12.57
C GLY A 77 6.21 -4.64 -11.66
N CYS A 78 7.03 -3.61 -11.88
CA CYS A 78 6.92 -2.29 -11.28
C CYS A 78 7.28 -1.19 -12.31
N GLN A 79 6.92 0.06 -12.01
CA GLN A 79 7.14 1.16 -12.96
C GLN A 79 8.58 1.65 -12.97
N THR A 80 9.25 1.61 -11.82
CA THR A 80 10.60 2.14 -11.64
C THR A 80 11.50 1.11 -10.96
N ASP A 81 12.79 1.19 -11.24
CA ASP A 81 13.80 0.28 -10.71
C ASP A 81 14.01 0.45 -9.20
N PHE A 82 13.81 1.66 -8.66
CA PHE A 82 13.85 1.92 -7.22
C PHE A 82 12.86 1.07 -6.43
N VAL A 83 11.69 0.79 -7.00
CA VAL A 83 10.68 -0.08 -6.37
C VAL A 83 11.12 -1.54 -6.44
N GLY A 84 11.67 -2.00 -7.57
CA GLY A 84 12.16 -3.37 -7.74
C GLY A 84 13.32 -3.73 -6.80
N LYS A 85 14.13 -2.75 -6.39
CA LYS A 85 15.24 -2.92 -5.45
C LYS A 85 14.83 -2.84 -3.98
N ASN A 86 13.58 -2.46 -3.67
CA ASN A 86 13.11 -2.32 -2.30
C ASN A 86 12.92 -3.69 -1.64
N ASP A 87 13.39 -3.87 -0.41
CA ASP A 87 13.23 -5.12 0.35
C ASP A 87 11.75 -5.44 0.59
N ALA A 88 10.91 -4.44 0.84
CA ALA A 88 9.46 -4.65 0.99
C ALA A 88 8.77 -5.11 -0.30
N PHE A 89 9.39 -4.89 -1.47
CA PHE A 89 8.87 -5.37 -2.76
C PHE A 89 9.41 -6.78 -3.11
N ARG A 90 10.57 -7.16 -2.54
CA ARG A 90 11.22 -8.46 -2.76
C ARG A 90 10.87 -9.51 -1.71
N ALA A 91 10.35 -9.09 -0.56
CA ALA A 91 9.83 -9.94 0.52
C ALA A 91 8.55 -10.66 0.11
#